data_AF-A0ABD7YG82-F1
#
_entry.id   AF-A0ABD7YG82-F1
#
_cell.length_a   1.000
_cell.length_b   1.000
_cell.length_c   1.000
_cell.angle_alpha   90.00
_cell.angle_beta   90.00
_cell.angle_gamma   90.00
#
_symmetry.space_group_name_H-M   'P 1'
#
loop_
_entity.id
_entity.type
_entity.pdbx_description
1 polymer ?
#
loop_
_entity_poly.entity_id
_entity_poly.type
_entity_poly.pdbx_seq_one_letter_code
_entity_poly.pdbx_strand_id
1 'polypeptide(L)'
;MNKEYIAKGIEVTGAALGLVVAYQAVRFCQGAIGVPIVDQAIQYIGRPFATAFEHQLGVRLVYSDTGSQDLSVAVPAWIQRGAYYVVGIATWLQLCLLVQSSARAAARIYQVGFDQYCDEVRAARAAAERQERILAERERRRELRRKQQEALQPRSGFSLGTLVAGIIIGSFFF
;
A
#
# COMPACT_ATOMS: atom_id res chain seq x y z
N MET A 1 -36.42 22.31 6.98
CA MET A 1 -35.10 21.87 7.47
C MET A 1 -34.17 21.74 6.27
N ASN A 2 -33.09 22.52 6.17
CA ASN A 2 -32.26 22.51 4.95
C ASN A 2 -31.52 21.18 4.87
N LYS A 3 -31.68 20.47 3.73
CA LYS A 3 -31.01 19.19 3.45
C LYS A 3 -29.49 19.29 3.59
N GLU A 4 -28.93 20.47 3.35
CA GLU A 4 -27.51 20.78 3.53
C GLU A 4 -27.04 20.64 4.98
N TYR A 5 -27.82 21.09 5.97
CA TYR A 5 -27.46 20.96 7.39
C TYR A 5 -27.43 19.50 7.83
N ILE A 6 -28.38 18.70 7.33
CA ILE A 6 -28.46 17.27 7.66
C ILE A 6 -27.28 16.52 7.05
N ALA A 7 -26.93 16.83 5.79
CA ALA A 7 -25.76 16.25 5.13
C ALA A 7 -24.45 16.60 5.84
N LYS A 8 -24.27 17.86 6.26
CA LYS A 8 -23.13 18.26 7.11
C LYS A 8 -23.11 17.51 8.43
N GLY A 9 -24.28 17.29 9.05
CA GLY A 9 -24.40 16.48 10.26
C GLY A 9 -23.94 15.03 10.06
N ILE A 10 -24.30 14.41 8.93
CA ILE A 10 -23.86 13.06 8.55
C ILE A 10 -22.34 13.02 8.36
N GLU A 11 -21.75 14.03 7.71
CA GLU A 11 -20.29 14.11 7.53
C GLU A 11 -19.55 14.26 8.84
N VAL A 12 -20.00 15.14 9.74
CA VAL A 12 -19.39 15.33 11.06
C VAL A 12 -19.50 14.07 11.90
N THR A 13 -20.66 13.42 11.87
CA THR A 13 -20.88 12.15 12.58
C THR A 13 -19.99 11.05 12.02
N GLY A 14 -19.87 10.96 10.69
CA GLY A 14 -18.97 10.03 10.00
C GLY A 14 -17.50 10.27 10.33
N ALA A 15 -17.08 11.52 10.43
CA ALA A 15 -15.72 11.88 10.84
C ALA A 15 -15.45 11.47 12.29
N ALA A 16 -16.39 11.70 13.21
CA ALA A 16 -16.30 11.27 14.59
C ALA A 16 -16.23 9.74 14.72
N LEU A 17 -17.08 9.01 13.99
CA LEU A 17 -17.05 7.55 13.92
C LEU A 17 -15.72 7.03 13.34
N GLY A 18 -15.21 7.66 12.27
CA GLY A 18 -13.89 7.34 11.72
C GLY A 18 -12.78 7.52 12.76
N LEU A 19 -12.84 8.58 13.57
CA LEU A 19 -11.86 8.83 14.64
C LEU A 19 -11.93 7.77 15.75
N VAL A 20 -13.14 7.32 16.11
CA VAL A 20 -13.34 6.19 17.05
C VAL A 20 -12.72 4.90 16.49
N VAL A 21 -12.85 4.64 15.18
CA VAL A 21 -12.22 3.49 14.53
C VAL A 21 -10.70 3.64 14.48
N ALA A 22 -10.18 4.82 14.18
CA ALA A 22 -8.74 5.09 14.21
C ALA A 22 -8.15 4.90 15.62
N TYR A 23 -8.90 5.25 16.67
CA TYR A 23 -8.47 5.02 18.06
C TYR A 23 -8.31 3.52 18.38
N GLN A 24 -8.99 2.62 17.68
CA GLN A 24 -8.77 1.19 17.83
C GLN A 24 -7.34 0.79 17.43
N ALA A 25 -6.68 1.52 16.52
CA ALA A 25 -5.26 1.27 16.22
C ALA A 25 -4.37 1.46 17.46
N VAL A 26 -4.68 2.45 18.31
CA VAL A 26 -3.95 2.68 19.57
C VAL A 26 -4.20 1.52 20.54
N ARG A 27 -5.45 1.09 20.68
CA ARG A 27 -5.80 -0.07 21.53
C ARG A 27 -5.17 -1.36 21.03
N PHE A 28 -5.01 -1.50 19.72
CA PHE A 28 -4.29 -2.60 19.09
C PHE A 28 -2.80 -2.56 19.46
N CYS A 29 -2.15 -1.40 19.37
CA CYS A 29 -0.76 -1.24 19.80
C CYS A 29 -0.56 -1.52 21.29
N GLN A 30 -1.57 -1.25 22.12
CA GLN A 30 -1.59 -1.59 23.55
C GLN A 30 -1.82 -3.09 23.81
N GLY A 31 -2.11 -3.89 22.77
CA GLY A 31 -2.46 -5.31 22.88
C GLY A 31 -3.83 -5.57 23.49
N ALA A 32 -4.68 -4.56 23.64
CA ALA A 32 -6.01 -4.70 24.25
C ALA A 32 -7.03 -5.33 23.28
N ILE A 33 -6.77 -5.27 21.98
CA ILE A 33 -7.59 -5.85 20.92
C ILE A 33 -6.69 -6.45 19.83
N GLY A 34 -7.17 -7.48 19.13
CA GLY A 34 -6.54 -8.02 17.92
C GLY A 34 -6.94 -7.26 16.65
N VAL A 35 -6.53 -7.77 15.50
CA VAL A 35 -6.87 -7.21 14.18
C VAL A 35 -7.86 -8.16 13.50
N PRO A 36 -9.14 -7.79 13.37
CA PRO A 36 -10.19 -8.75 13.00
C PRO A 36 -9.95 -9.46 11.66
N ILE A 37 -9.47 -8.74 10.63
CA ILE A 37 -9.24 -9.31 9.29
C ILE A 37 -7.92 -10.08 9.23
N VAL A 38 -6.87 -9.56 9.86
CA VAL A 38 -5.53 -10.15 9.81
C VAL A 38 -5.48 -11.41 10.66
N ASP A 39 -6.12 -11.41 11.84
CA ASP A 39 -6.18 -12.57 12.71
C ASP A 39 -6.96 -13.71 12.06
N GLN A 40 -8.07 -13.39 11.39
CA GLN A 40 -8.82 -14.37 10.60
C GLN A 40 -7.99 -14.90 9.41
N ALA A 41 -7.31 -14.03 8.67
CA ALA A 41 -6.46 -14.46 7.56
C ALA A 41 -5.30 -15.36 8.04
N ILE A 42 -4.67 -15.04 9.16
CA ILE A 42 -3.64 -15.88 9.78
C ILE A 42 -4.23 -17.23 10.19
N GLN A 43 -5.40 -17.24 10.82
CA GLN A 43 -6.02 -18.46 11.33
C GLN A 43 -6.50 -19.39 10.21
N TYR A 44 -7.16 -18.86 9.19
CA TYR A 44 -7.83 -19.65 8.15
C TYR A 44 -6.99 -19.89 6.89
N ILE A 45 -5.98 -19.05 6.63
CA ILE A 45 -5.15 -19.16 5.43
C ILE A 45 -3.70 -19.45 5.84
N GLY A 46 -3.13 -18.61 6.71
CA GLY A 46 -1.72 -18.71 7.09
C GLY A 46 -1.35 -20.03 7.76
N ARG A 47 -2.10 -20.43 8.80
CA ARG A 47 -1.86 -21.67 9.55
C ARG A 47 -1.99 -22.94 8.71
N PRO A 48 -3.10 -23.20 7.98
CA PRO A 48 -3.23 -24.41 7.18
C PRO A 48 -2.23 -24.47 6.02
N PHE A 49 -1.90 -23.31 5.42
CA PHE A 49 -0.87 -23.24 4.38
C PHE A 49 0.52 -23.59 4.92
N ALA A 50 0.89 -23.03 6.07
CA ALA A 50 2.17 -23.34 6.71
C ALA A 50 2.29 -24.82 7.07
N THR A 51 1.22 -25.43 7.62
CA THR A 51 1.21 -26.87 7.93
C THR A 51 1.31 -27.74 6.68
N ALA A 52 0.66 -27.34 5.58
CA ALA A 52 0.74 -28.06 4.32
C ALA A 52 2.15 -27.97 3.70
N PHE A 53 2.78 -26.79 3.76
CA PHE A 53 4.15 -26.59 3.31
C PHE A 53 5.16 -27.37 4.15
N GLU A 54 5.01 -27.39 5.48
CA GLU A 54 5.87 -28.16 6.37
C GLU A 54 5.77 -29.67 6.07
N HIS A 55 4.55 -30.16 5.82
CA HIS A 55 4.33 -31.56 5.46
C HIS A 55 4.84 -31.93 4.05
N GLN A 56 4.82 -31.01 3.08
CA GLN A 56 5.26 -31.29 1.70
C GLN A 56 6.76 -31.09 1.48
N LEU A 57 7.36 -30.08 2.10
CA LEU A 57 8.75 -29.68 1.84
C LEU A 57 9.69 -29.99 3.01
N GLY A 58 9.17 -30.43 4.16
CA GLY A 58 9.97 -30.66 5.37
C GLY A 58 10.61 -29.39 5.94
N VAL A 59 10.23 -28.22 5.42
CA VAL A 59 10.72 -26.92 5.87
C VAL A 59 9.71 -26.34 6.85
N ARG A 60 10.14 -26.16 8.10
CA ARG A 60 9.33 -25.54 9.15
C ARG A 60 9.18 -24.04 8.87
N LEU A 61 8.04 -23.65 8.32
CA LEU A 61 7.67 -22.24 8.18
C LEU A 61 7.46 -21.67 9.59
N VAL A 62 8.36 -20.77 9.99
CA VAL A 62 8.34 -20.18 11.34
C VAL A 62 6.99 -19.48 11.54
N TYR A 63 6.15 -20.07 12.38
CA TYR A 63 5.01 -19.41 12.99
C TYR A 63 5.40 -19.09 14.43
N SER A 64 5.03 -17.91 14.92
CA SER A 64 5.42 -17.46 16.27
C SER A 64 4.76 -18.34 17.33
N ASP A 65 5.45 -19.41 17.74
CA ASP A 65 5.24 -19.98 19.05
C ASP A 65 6.02 -19.11 20.03
N THR A 66 5.31 -18.35 20.86
CA THR A 66 5.89 -17.31 21.73
C THR A 66 6.71 -17.86 22.90
N GLY A 67 6.96 -19.18 22.93
CA GLY A 67 7.63 -19.89 24.02
C GLY A 67 9.02 -20.46 23.71
N SER A 68 9.57 -20.36 22.49
CA SER A 68 10.88 -20.95 22.17
C SER A 68 12.05 -19.98 22.45
N GLN A 69 13.06 -20.48 23.18
CA GLN A 69 14.25 -19.73 23.59
C GLN A 69 15.39 -19.74 22.54
N ASP A 70 15.15 -20.28 21.34
CA ASP A 70 16.17 -20.38 20.29
C ASP A 70 16.33 -19.07 19.51
N LEU A 71 17.57 -18.57 19.45
CA LEU A 71 17.95 -17.31 18.80
C LEU A 71 17.67 -17.31 17.29
N SER A 72 17.76 -18.47 16.63
CA SER A 72 17.44 -18.66 15.20
C SER A 72 15.93 -18.56 14.91
N VAL A 73 15.08 -18.77 15.91
CA VAL A 73 13.62 -18.60 15.84
C VAL A 73 13.21 -17.20 16.33
N ALA A 74 13.98 -16.63 17.25
CA ALA A 74 13.75 -15.28 17.78
C ALA A 74 13.88 -14.20 16.70
N VAL A 75 14.86 -14.30 15.78
CA VAL A 75 15.09 -13.31 14.71
C VAL A 75 13.91 -13.23 13.70
N PRO A 76 13.39 -14.35 13.19
CA PRO A 76 12.14 -14.31 12.42
C PRO A 76 10.95 -13.82 13.25
N ALA A 77 10.88 -14.14 14.54
CA ALA A 77 9.73 -13.80 15.39
C ALA A 77 9.58 -12.28 15.64
N TRP A 78 10.67 -11.52 15.88
CA TRP A 78 10.55 -10.06 16.03
C TRP A 78 10.14 -9.36 14.73
N ILE A 79 10.66 -9.82 13.58
CA ILE A 79 10.29 -9.30 12.26
C ILE A 79 8.81 -9.58 11.99
N GLN A 80 8.34 -10.79 12.27
CA GLN A 80 6.94 -11.15 12.13
C GLN A 80 6.03 -10.34 13.05
N ARG A 81 6.45 -10.12 14.30
CA ARG A 81 5.71 -9.29 15.26
C ARG A 81 5.66 -7.82 14.81
N GLY A 82 6.77 -7.29 14.30
CA GLY A 82 6.82 -5.95 13.71
C GLY A 82 5.90 -5.82 12.49
N ALA A 83 5.98 -6.78 11.56
CA ALA A 83 5.10 -6.83 10.40
C ALA A 83 3.61 -6.92 10.79
N TYR A 84 3.28 -7.72 11.80
CA TYR A 84 1.93 -7.82 12.34
C TYR A 84 1.42 -6.47 12.86
N TYR A 85 2.24 -5.72 13.62
CA TYR A 85 1.84 -4.40 14.09
C TYR A 85 1.67 -3.40 12.94
N VAL A 86 2.59 -3.39 11.96
CA VAL A 86 2.48 -2.50 10.79
C VAL A 86 1.20 -2.78 10.00
N VAL A 87 0.94 -4.06 9.71
CA VAL A 87 -0.27 -4.49 8.97
C VAL A 87 -1.52 -4.22 9.78
N GLY A 88 -1.49 -4.44 11.10
CA GLY A 88 -2.61 -4.17 11.99
C GLY A 88 -2.97 -2.70 12.07
N ILE A 89 -1.99 -1.82 12.26
CA ILE A 89 -2.17 -0.36 12.22
C ILE A 89 -2.73 0.07 10.86
N ALA A 90 -2.14 -0.43 9.76
CA ALA A 90 -2.60 -0.13 8.42
C ALA A 90 -4.06 -0.56 8.21
N THR A 91 -4.46 -1.73 8.72
CA THR A 91 -5.83 -2.24 8.62
C THR A 91 -6.83 -1.31 9.34
N TRP A 92 -6.52 -0.88 10.56
CA TRP A 92 -7.38 0.05 11.30
C TRP A 92 -7.49 1.42 10.62
N LEU A 93 -6.40 1.93 10.06
CA LEU A 93 -6.43 3.18 9.28
C LEU A 93 -7.26 3.03 8.00
N GLN A 94 -7.15 1.92 7.28
CA GLN A 94 -7.98 1.64 6.10
C GLN A 94 -9.47 1.54 6.46
N LEU A 95 -9.80 0.90 7.58
CA LEU A 95 -11.18 0.86 8.09
C LEU A 95 -11.71 2.26 8.43
N CYS A 96 -10.89 3.12 9.04
CA CYS A 96 -11.24 4.53 9.27
C CYS A 96 -11.56 5.25 7.95
N LEU A 97 -10.70 5.11 6.93
CA LEU A 97 -10.93 5.71 5.61
C LEU A 97 -12.20 5.18 4.95
N LEU A 98 -12.52 3.90 5.12
CA LEU A 98 -13.75 3.28 4.61
C LEU A 98 -15.00 3.84 5.30
N VAL A 99 -14.96 4.03 6.62
CA VAL A 99 -16.05 4.65 7.38
C VAL A 99 -16.25 6.10 6.95
N GLN A 100 -15.17 6.85 6.74
CA GLN A 100 -15.27 8.24 6.26
C GLN A 100 -15.80 8.34 4.82
N SER A 101 -15.37 7.45 3.92
CA SER A 101 -15.83 7.45 2.53
C SER A 101 -17.30 7.06 2.42
N SER A 102 -17.74 6.05 3.18
CA SER A 102 -19.14 5.66 3.26
C SER A 102 -20.03 6.75 3.85
N ALA A 103 -19.58 7.45 4.89
CA ALA A 103 -20.33 8.58 5.45
C ALA A 103 -20.47 9.75 4.46
N ARG A 104 -19.40 10.08 3.72
CA ARG A 104 -19.46 11.09 2.64
C ARG A 104 -20.40 10.67 1.51
N ALA A 105 -20.35 9.39 1.11
CA ALA A 105 -21.27 8.84 0.12
C ALA A 105 -22.73 8.93 0.61
N ALA A 106 -23.00 8.55 1.86
CA ALA A 106 -24.32 8.65 2.47
C ALA A 106 -24.82 10.11 2.56
N ALA A 107 -23.95 11.05 2.93
CA ALA A 107 -24.27 12.47 2.93
C ALA A 107 -24.61 12.99 1.53
N ARG A 108 -23.85 12.58 0.50
CA ARG A 108 -24.11 12.95 -0.89
C ARG A 108 -25.42 12.35 -1.39
N ILE A 109 -25.67 11.07 -1.14
CA ILE A 109 -26.94 10.39 -1.48
C ILE A 109 -28.11 11.12 -0.82
N TYR A 110 -27.96 11.60 0.43
CA TYR A 110 -29.00 12.37 1.09
C TYR A 110 -29.26 13.74 0.42
N GLN A 111 -28.20 14.39 -0.10
CA GLN A 111 -28.32 15.68 -0.79
C GLN A 111 -28.96 15.56 -2.17
N VAL A 112 -28.44 14.66 -3.02
CA VAL A 112 -28.81 14.60 -4.46
C VAL A 112 -29.73 13.43 -4.81
N GLY A 113 -29.91 12.46 -3.92
CA GLY A 113 -30.63 11.22 -4.20
C GLY A 113 -29.72 10.11 -4.73
N PHE A 114 -30.18 8.87 -4.61
CA PHE A 114 -29.38 7.68 -4.96
C PHE A 114 -29.09 7.57 -6.45
N ASP A 115 -30.11 7.78 -7.30
CA ASP A 115 -29.94 7.63 -8.75
C ASP A 115 -28.95 8.64 -9.32
N GLN A 116 -29.06 9.91 -8.91
CA GLN A 116 -28.15 10.96 -9.32
C GLN A 116 -26.72 10.72 -8.79
N TYR A 117 -26.57 10.19 -7.58
CA TYR A 117 -25.28 9.76 -7.06
C TYR A 117 -24.66 8.62 -7.89
N CYS A 118 -25.45 7.62 -8.28
CA CYS A 118 -24.97 6.52 -9.14
C CYS A 118 -24.49 7.03 -10.51
N ASP A 119 -25.14 8.06 -11.06
CA ASP A 119 -24.72 8.68 -12.31
C ASP A 119 -23.43 9.50 -12.15
N GLU A 120 -23.29 10.25 -11.05
CA GLU A 120 -22.04 10.95 -10.71
C GLU A 120 -20.86 9.97 -10.59
N VAL A 121 -21.06 8.83 -9.91
CA VAL A 121 -20.02 7.79 -9.74
C VAL A 121 -19.66 7.13 -11.08
N ARG A 122 -20.64 6.82 -11.92
CA ARG A 122 -20.41 6.27 -13.26
C ARG A 122 -19.63 7.26 -14.15
N ALA A 123 -19.98 8.53 -14.11
CA ALA A 123 -19.28 9.58 -14.85
C ALA A 123 -17.83 9.75 -14.36
N ALA A 124 -17.61 9.74 -13.04
CA ALA A 124 -16.28 9.83 -12.44
C ALA A 124 -15.39 8.64 -12.83
N ARG A 125 -15.93 7.42 -12.82
CA ARG A 125 -15.19 6.22 -13.25
C ARG A 125 -14.80 6.28 -14.73
N ALA A 126 -15.73 6.67 -15.59
CA ALA A 126 -15.45 6.84 -17.01
C ALA A 126 -14.39 7.94 -17.28
N ALA A 127 -14.34 8.98 -16.45
CA ALA A 127 -13.31 10.01 -16.53
C ALA A 127 -11.92 9.49 -16.09
N ALA A 128 -11.86 8.72 -15.00
CA ALA A 128 -10.63 8.11 -14.51
C ALA A 128 -10.02 7.15 -15.55
N GLU A 129 -10.84 6.28 -16.16
CA GLU A 129 -10.39 5.37 -17.22
C GLU A 129 -9.83 6.12 -18.44
N ARG A 130 -10.41 7.27 -18.80
CA ARG A 130 -9.86 8.12 -19.87
C ARG A 130 -8.51 8.70 -19.49
N GLN A 131 -8.35 9.16 -18.24
CA GLN A 131 -7.07 9.69 -17.76
C GLN A 131 -5.98 8.62 -17.75
N GLU A 132 -6.28 7.41 -17.29
CA GLU A 132 -5.35 6.28 -17.30
C GLU A 132 -4.88 5.94 -18.72
N ARG A 133 -5.78 5.95 -19.71
CA ARG A 133 -5.42 5.73 -21.12
C ARG A 133 -4.45 6.80 -21.62
N ILE A 134 -4.71 8.07 -21.30
CA ILE A 134 -3.84 9.19 -21.68
C ILE A 134 -2.47 9.06 -21.01
N LEU A 135 -2.42 8.69 -19.74
CA LEU A 135 -1.16 8.50 -19.01
C LEU A 135 -0.37 7.32 -19.57
N ALA A 136 -1.02 6.18 -19.84
CA ALA A 136 -0.39 5.02 -20.45
C ALA A 136 0.17 5.33 -21.85
N GLU A 137 -0.55 6.12 -22.66
CA GLU A 137 -0.04 6.59 -23.95
C GLU A 137 1.16 7.52 -23.81
N ARG A 138 1.14 8.43 -22.81
CA ARG A 138 2.29 9.32 -22.53
C ARG A 138 3.51 8.53 -22.07
N GLU A 139 3.33 7.49 -21.26
CA GLU A 139 4.40 6.60 -20.82
C GLU A 139 5.00 5.83 -22.00
N ARG A 140 4.17 5.22 -22.86
CA ARG A 140 4.64 4.56 -24.09
C ARG A 140 5.47 5.50 -24.98
N ARG A 141 5.04 6.76 -25.13
CA ARG A 141 5.80 7.76 -25.90
C ARG A 141 7.15 8.11 -25.25
N ARG A 142 7.21 8.17 -23.91
CA ARG A 142 8.47 8.41 -23.18
C ARG A 142 9.43 7.24 -23.32
N GLU A 143 8.92 6.01 -23.24
CA GLU A 143 9.73 4.80 -23.42
C GLU A 143 10.29 4.70 -24.85
N LEU A 144 9.50 5.01 -25.87
CA LEU A 144 9.96 5.03 -27.25
C LEU A 144 11.06 6.09 -27.48
N ARG A 145 10.90 7.28 -26.90
CA ARG A 145 11.94 8.34 -26.96
C ARG A 145 13.22 7.91 -26.23
N ARG A 146 13.09 7.25 -25.08
CA ARG A 146 14.24 6.72 -24.33
C ARG A 146 14.97 5.64 -25.13
N LYS A 147 14.25 4.70 -25.74
CA LYS A 147 14.83 3.67 -26.62
C LYS A 147 15.48 4.27 -27.86
N GLN A 148 14.89 5.32 -28.45
CA GLN A 148 15.51 6.04 -29.57
C GLN A 148 16.77 6.79 -29.16
N GLN A 149 16.79 7.43 -27.98
CA GLN A 149 18.00 8.08 -27.45
C GLN A 149 19.09 7.07 -27.10
N GLU A 150 18.74 5.92 -26.52
CA GLU A 150 19.65 4.80 -26.24
C GLU A 150 20.18 4.14 -27.53
N ALA A 151 19.40 4.15 -28.61
CA ALA A 151 19.85 3.66 -29.93
C ALA A 151 20.71 4.69 -30.69
N LEU A 152 20.44 5.99 -30.52
CA LEU A 152 21.19 7.09 -31.15
C LEU A 152 22.48 7.44 -30.40
N GLN A 153 22.61 7.08 -29.12
CA GLN A 153 23.89 7.01 -28.44
C GLN A 153 24.44 5.59 -28.58
N PRO A 154 25.24 5.26 -29.62
CA PRO A 154 26.15 4.13 -29.45
C PRO A 154 26.93 4.43 -28.18
N ARG A 155 27.00 3.48 -27.24
CA ARG A 155 27.93 3.55 -26.11
C ARG A 155 29.32 3.81 -26.68
N SER A 156 29.70 5.07 -26.84
CA SER A 156 31.07 5.43 -27.14
C SER A 156 31.83 5.02 -25.90
N GLY A 157 32.56 3.91 -26.00
CA GLY A 157 33.47 3.43 -24.96
C GLY A 157 34.62 4.39 -24.67
N PHE A 158 34.47 5.67 -25.02
CA PHE A 158 35.43 6.73 -24.81
C PHE A 158 34.90 7.65 -23.71
N SER A 159 34.97 7.11 -22.49
CA SER A 159 34.75 7.84 -21.25
C SER A 159 35.75 9.00 -21.17
N LEU A 160 35.28 10.21 -20.87
CA LEU A 160 36.17 11.34 -20.53
C LEU A 160 37.17 10.96 -19.41
N GLY A 161 36.80 9.98 -18.56
CA GLY A 161 37.64 9.43 -17.51
C GLY A 161 38.86 8.66 -17.99
N THR A 162 38.82 7.99 -19.16
CA THR A 162 40.02 7.33 -19.71
C THR A 162 41.00 8.35 -20.29
N LEU A 163 40.51 9.48 -20.81
CA LEU A 163 41.37 10.56 -21.31
C LEU A 163 42.05 11.31 -20.16
N VAL A 164 41.34 11.55 -19.04
CA VAL A 164 41.93 12.12 -17.82
C VAL A 164 42.92 11.15 -17.16
N ALA A 165 42.60 9.85 -17.09
CA ALA A 165 43.53 8.85 -16.57
C ALA A 165 44.80 8.73 -17.40
N GLY A 166 44.69 8.82 -18.74
CA GLY A 166 45.85 8.84 -19.65
C GLY A 166 46.75 10.07 -19.46
N ILE A 167 46.17 11.25 -19.23
CA ILE A 167 46.93 12.48 -18.97
C ILE A 167 47.67 12.42 -17.63
N ILE A 168 47.02 11.90 -16.58
CA ILE A 168 47.63 11.78 -15.25
C ILE A 168 48.78 10.76 -15.28
N ILE A 169 48.59 9.60 -15.91
CA ILE A 169 49.64 8.58 -15.99
C ILE A 169 50.81 9.07 -16.87
N GLY A 170 50.52 9.80 -17.95
CA GLY A 170 51.55 10.40 -18.81
C GLY A 170 52.42 11.45 -18.10
N SER A 171 51.88 12.20 -17.13
CA SER A 171 52.64 13.24 -16.42
C SER A 171 53.56 12.71 -15.31
N PHE A 172 53.50 11.42 -14.98
CA PHE A 172 54.38 10.80 -13.98
C PHE A 172 55.57 10.07 -14.61
N PHE A 173 55.56 9.84 -15.93
CA PHE A 173 56.58 9.09 -16.66
C PHE A 173 57.38 9.93 -17.69
N PHE A 174 57.18 11.25 -17.72
CA PHE A 174 57.97 12.23 -18.47
C PHE A 174 58.29 13.42 -17.56
#